data_AF-A0A1R1BW76-F1
#
_entry.id   AF-A0A1R1BW76-F1
#
_cell.length_a   1.000
_cell.length_b   1.000
_cell.length_c   1.000
_cell.angle_alpha   90.00
_cell.angle_beta   90.00
_cell.angle_gamma   90.00
#
_symmetry.space_group_name_H-M   'P 1'
#
loop_
_entity.id
_entity.type
_entity.pdbx_description
1 polymer ?
#
loop_
_entity_poly.entity_id
_entity_poly.type
_entity_poly.pdbx_seq_one_letter_code
_entity_poly.pdbx_strand_id
1 'polypeptide(L)' 'MKSLLVDSTTITLGKPRLPWVLFHRERAGIKLHVAFAAATEQPVQVIETIGSAHDGPIGEQLSSVRIGILDRQ' A
#
# COMPACT_ATOMS: atom_id res chain seq x y z
N MET A 1 -10.10 -2.15 22.06
CA MET A 1 -10.59 -1.80 20.70
C MET A 1 -9.51 -2.17 19.70
N LYS A 2 -9.86 -2.80 18.59
CA LYS A 2 -8.91 -3.19 17.53
C LYS A 2 -8.76 -1.99 16.59
N SER A 3 -7.62 -1.30 16.63
CA SER A 3 -7.36 -0.12 15.81
C SER A 3 -6.50 -0.48 14.61
N LEU A 4 -7.00 -0.18 13.42
CA LEU A 4 -6.23 -0.23 12.17
C LEU A 4 -5.79 1.18 11.82
N LEU A 5 -4.49 1.35 11.57
CA LEU A 5 -3.91 2.57 11.04
C LEU A 5 -3.77 2.40 9.53
N VAL A 6 -4.18 3.41 8.77
CA VAL A 6 -4.03 3.42 7.32
C VAL A 6 -3.17 4.61 6.93
N ASP A 7 -2.11 4.35 6.18
CA ASP A 7 -1.26 5.39 5.62
C ASP A 7 -0.87 5.08 4.18
N SER A 8 -0.55 6.12 3.42
CA SER A 8 -0.17 6.05 2.01
C SER A 8 1.18 6.69 1.78
N THR A 9 2.15 5.91 1.30
CA THR A 9 3.49 6.40 0.97
C THR A 9 3.72 6.32 -0.54
N THR A 10 4.21 7.40 -1.15
CA THR A 10 4.59 7.41 -2.57
C THR A 10 6.09 7.32 -2.73
N ILE A 11 6.56 6.28 -3.41
CA ILE A 11 7.95 6.07 -3.78
C ILE A 11 8.13 6.56 -5.21
N THR A 12 9.02 7.55 -5.40
CA THR A 12 9.36 8.06 -6.73
C THR A 12 10.70 7.53 -7.18
N LEU A 13 10.72 6.91 -8.37
CA LEU A 13 11.91 6.27 -8.94
C LEU A 13 12.30 6.96 -10.25
N GLY A 14 13.60 7.04 -10.53
CA GLY A 14 14.15 7.42 -11.85
C GLY A 14 14.44 6.18 -12.72
N LYS A 15 14.48 6.35 -14.05
CA LYS A 15 14.87 5.29 -15.01
C LYS A 15 16.25 4.65 -14.67
N PRO A 16 16.48 3.34 -14.94
CA PRO A 16 15.57 2.20 -14.94
C PRO A 16 15.91 1.27 -13.76
N ARG A 17 15.13 1.30 -12.67
CA ARG A 17 15.36 0.42 -11.51
C ARG A 17 14.31 -0.69 -11.32
N LEU A 18 13.15 -0.63 -11.99
CA LEU A 18 12.11 -1.65 -11.90
C LEU A 18 11.43 -1.89 -13.27
N PRO A 19 11.52 -3.11 -13.84
CA PRO A 19 11.07 -3.38 -15.21
C PRO A 19 9.55 -3.44 -15.39
N TRP A 20 8.78 -3.61 -14.30
CA TRP A 20 7.33 -3.73 -14.32
C TRP A 20 6.60 -2.39 -14.12
N VAL A 21 7.33 -1.32 -13.81
CA VAL A 21 6.75 -0.02 -13.45
C VAL A 21 6.57 0.84 -14.70
N LEU A 22 5.39 1.46 -14.84
CA LEU A 22 5.12 2.38 -15.95
C LEU A 22 5.77 3.74 -15.68
N PHE A 23 6.75 4.12 -16.49
CA PHE A 23 7.43 5.41 -16.38
C PHE A 23 6.74 6.47 -17.23
N HIS A 24 6.53 7.66 -16.65
CA HIS A 24 6.19 8.85 -17.40
C HIS A 24 7.42 9.74 -17.53
N ARG A 25 7.87 9.93 -18.77
CA ARG A 25 9.13 10.59 -19.12
C ARG A 25 10.34 9.87 -18.52
N GLU A 26 10.78 10.26 -17.33
CA GLU A 26 11.98 9.74 -16.67
C GLU A 26 11.70 9.22 -15.25
N ARG A 27 10.48 9.41 -14.76
CA ARG A 27 10.11 9.10 -13.38
C ARG A 27 8.88 8.21 -13.36
N ALA A 28 8.80 7.37 -12.34
CA ALA A 28 7.59 6.66 -12.01
C ALA A 28 7.27 6.88 -10.53
N GLY A 29 5.98 6.98 -10.23
CA GLY A 29 5.47 6.97 -8.86
C GLY A 29 4.79 5.65 -8.60
N ILE A 30 5.18 4.97 -7.53
CA ILE A 30 4.45 3.84 -6.96
C ILE A 30 3.90 4.32 -5.63
N LYS A 31 2.64 4.03 -5.35
CA LYS A 31 2.01 4.36 -4.08
C LYS A 31 1.64 3.08 -3.35
N LEU A 32 2.14 2.95 -2.12
CA LEU A 32 1.86 1.85 -1.22
C LEU A 32 0.84 2.33 -0.19
N HIS A 33 -0.31 1.67 -0.14
CA HIS A 33 -1.35 1.90 0.85
C HIS A 33 -1.28 0.76 1.85
N VAL A 34 -1.03 1.06 3.11
CA VAL A 34 -0.76 0.05 4.14
C VAL A 34 -1.81 0.13 5.23
N ALA A 35 -2.48 -0.99 5.50
CA ALA A 35 -3.23 -1.20 6.72
C ALA A 35 -2.32 -1.85 7.77
N PHE A 36 -2.14 -1.17 8.89
CA PHE A 36 -1.26 -1.58 9.97
C PHE A 36 -2.05 -1.82 11.27
N ALA A 37 -1.86 -2.99 11.88
CA ALA A 37 -2.46 -3.31 13.16
C ALA A 37 -1.58 -2.77 14.28
N ALA A 38 -1.99 -1.65 14.87
CA ALA A 38 -1.22 -0.98 15.93
C ALA A 38 -0.99 -1.88 17.16
N ALA A 39 -1.94 -2.76 17.46
CA ALA A 39 -1.85 -3.64 18.63
C ALA A 39 -0.80 -4.76 18.50
N THR A 40 -0.48 -5.19 17.28
CA THR A 40 0.46 -6.28 17.01
C THR A 40 1.70 -5.81 16.27
N GLU A 41 1.80 -4.50 16.03
CA GLU A 41 2.84 -3.84 15.26
C GLU A 41 3.13 -4.51 13.91
N GLN A 42 2.09 -4.98 13.23
CA GLN A 42 2.23 -5.75 11.99
C GLN A 42 1.43 -5.14 10.84
N PRO A 43 1.99 -5.12 9.61
CA PRO A 43 1.22 -4.83 8.41
C PRO A 43 0.21 -5.96 8.18
N VAL A 44 -1.05 -5.61 8.02
CA VAL A 44 -2.15 -6.55 7.76
C VAL A 44 -2.34 -6.75 6.27
N GLN A 45 -2.29 -5.65 5.52
CA GLN A 45 -2.48 -5.65 4.08
C GLN A 45 -1.75 -4.47 3.46
N VAL A 46 -1.19 -4.71 2.28
CA VAL A 46 -0.56 -3.68 1.44
C VAL A 46 -1.23 -3.73 0.07
N ILE A 47 -1.66 -2.57 -0.42
CA ILE A 47 -2.15 -2.40 -1.79
C ILE A 47 -1.17 -1.49 -2.52
N GLU A 48 -0.61 -1.98 -3.62
CA GLU A 48 0.29 -1.22 -4.47
C GLU A 48 -0.49 -0.61 -5.64
N THR A 49 -0.25 0.67 -5.92
CA THR A 49 -0.87 1.40 -7.02
C THR A 49 0.14 2.32 -7.70
N ILE A 50 -0.25 2.92 -8.83
CA ILE A 50 0.52 4.01 -9.44
C ILE A 50 0.38 5.31 -8.62
N GLY A 51 1.35 6.20 -8.71
CA GLY A 51 1.42 7.42 -7.90
C GLY A 51 0.24 8.38 -8.06
N SER A 52 -0.52 8.29 -9.16
CA SER A 52 -1.73 9.10 -9.41
C SER A 52 -3.00 8.54 -8.78
N ALA A 53 -2.97 7.36 -8.15
CA ALA A 53 -4.13 6.79 -7.49
C ALA A 53 -4.53 7.60 -6.25
N HIS A 54 -5.83 7.81 -6.05
CA HIS A 54 -6.37 8.53 -4.89
C HIS A 54 -6.45 7.64 -3.65
N ASP A 55 -6.14 8.21 -2.48
CA ASP A 55 -6.05 7.48 -1.23
C ASP A 55 -7.43 7.15 -0.64
N GLY A 56 -8.45 7.97 -0.91
CA GLY A 56 -9.80 7.79 -0.35
C GLY A 56 -10.41 6.41 -0.63
N PRO A 57 -10.60 6.03 -1.92
CA PRO A 57 -11.18 4.73 -2.26
C PRO A 57 -10.36 3.54 -1.74
N ILE A 58 -9.03 3.67 -1.70
CA ILE A 58 -8.14 2.59 -1.28
C ILE A 58 -8.12 2.48 0.25
N GLY A 59 -8.19 3.61 0.96
CA GLY A 59 -8.31 3.66 2.41
C GLY A 59 -9.62 3.03 2.89
N GLU A 60 -10.73 3.27 2.19
CA GLU A 60 -12.01 2.58 2.47
C GLU A 60 -11.87 1.07 2.29
N GLN A 61 -11.25 0.62 1.19
CA GLN A 61 -10.99 -0.79 0.94
C GLN A 61 -10.15 -1.41 2.08
N LEU A 62 -9.09 -0.72 2.51
CA LEU A 62 -8.22 -1.16 3.61
C LEU A 62 -8.89 -1.14 4.99
N SER A 63 -9.84 -0.23 5.22
CA SER A 63 -10.59 -0.16 6.48
C SER A 63 -11.54 -1.35 6.68
N SER A 64 -11.95 -2.00 5.58
CA SER A 64 -12.82 -3.19 5.60
C SER A 64 -12.07 -4.51 5.83
N VAL A 65 -10.73 -4.46 5.88
CA VAL A 65 -9.88 -5.66 5.97
C VAL A 65 -10.07 -6.34 7.32
N ARG A 66 -10.54 -7.59 7.26
CA ARG A 66 -10.59 -8.47 8.43
C ARG A 66 -9.25 -9.17 8.58
N ILE A 67 -8.62 -9.01 9.75
CA ILE A 67 -7.41 -9.76 10.11
C ILE A 67 -7.78 -11.23 10.25
N GLY A 68 -7.60 -12.00 9.17
CA GLY A 68 -7.58 -13.46 9.20
C GLY A 68 -6.14 -13.92 9.35
N ILE A 69 -5.89 -14.83 10.31
CA ILE A 69 -4.61 -15.51 10.39
C ILE A 69 -4.58 -16.51 9.23
N LEU A 70 -3.84 -16.20 8.17
CA LEU A 70 -3.54 -17.17 7.12
C LEU A 70 -2.13 -17.68 7.35
N ASP A 71 -2.04 -18.80 8.06
CA ASP A 71 -0.81 -19.57 8.13
C ASP A 71 -0.60 -20.26 6.77
N ARG A 72 0.45 -19.86 6.03
CA ARG A 72 0.88 -20.61 4.85
C ARG A 72 1.77 -21.75 5.34
N GLN A 73 1.17 -22.93 5.45
CA GLN A 73 1.89 -24.21 5.55
C GLN A 73 2.70 -24.47 4.27
#